data_AF-A0AAU2R083-F1
#
_entry.id   AF-A0AAU2R083-F1
#
_cell.length_a   1.000
_cell.length_b   1.000
_cell.length_c   1.000
_cell.angle_alpha   90.00
_cell.angle_beta   90.00
_cell.angle_gamma   90.00
#
_symmetry.space_group_name_H-M   'P 1'
#
loop_
_entity.id
_entity.type
_entity.pdbx_description
1 polymer ?
#
loop_
_entity_poly.entity_id
_entity_poly.type
_entity_poly.pdbx_seq_one_letter_code
_entity_poly.pdbx_strand_id
1 'polypeptide(L)'
;MVNRTPRPAPAVALLLLFLQLAVLDAGSLSATVALAATAAAGSAFALCSLAAARCAPAVPPTRVRTAIRDRARRTAFLAQRDPDARGRTRPRAPGHALPATTA
;
A
#
# COMPACT_ATOMS: atom_id res chain seq x y z
N MET A 1 2.92 9.64 10.01
CA MET A 1 2.42 8.81 8.89
C MET A 1 3.56 8.67 7.90
N VAL A 2 4.13 7.48 7.72
CA VAL A 2 5.23 7.29 6.77
C VAL A 2 4.59 7.07 5.40
N ASN A 3 4.57 8.11 4.57
CA ASN A 3 4.22 7.98 3.15
C ASN A 3 5.30 7.14 2.48
N ARG A 4 5.05 5.84 2.33
CA ARG A 4 5.86 5.00 1.44
C ARG A 4 5.41 5.31 0.02
N THR A 5 6.04 6.30 -0.59
CA THR A 5 5.93 6.50 -2.04
C THR A 5 6.41 5.20 -2.72
N PRO A 6 5.63 4.62 -3.64
CA PRO A 6 6.10 3.45 -4.38
C PRO A 6 7.37 3.85 -5.13
N ARG A 7 8.48 3.14 -4.88
CA ARG A 7 9.71 3.35 -5.64
C ARG A 7 9.45 2.90 -7.08
N PRO A 8 9.68 3.74 -8.11
CA PRO A 8 9.38 3.39 -9.50
C PRO A 8 10.36 2.36 -10.10
N ALA A 9 11.36 1.92 -9.34
CA ALA A 9 12.40 0.98 -9.77
C ALA A 9 11.89 -0.26 -10.54
N PRO A 10 10.84 -1.00 -10.11
CA PRO A 10 10.40 -2.17 -10.84
C PRO A 10 9.69 -1.83 -12.17
N ALA A 11 8.98 -0.70 -12.22
CA ALA A 11 8.30 -0.25 -13.44
C ALA A 11 9.31 0.20 -14.51
N VAL A 12 10.37 0.91 -14.08
CA VAL A 12 11.47 1.31 -14.97
C VAL A 12 12.21 0.08 -15.50
N ALA A 13 12.49 -0.92 -14.66
CA ALA A 13 13.14 -2.16 -15.08
C ALA A 13 12.31 -2.95 -16.10
N LEU A 14 11.00 -3.07 -15.88
CA LEU A 14 10.07 -3.73 -16.81
C LEU A 14 10.01 -3.01 -18.16
N LEU A 15 9.96 -1.67 -18.16
CA LEU A 15 9.94 -0.88 -19.39
C LEU A 15 11.24 -1.08 -20.21
N LEU A 16 12.39 -1.08 -19.53
CA LEU A 16 13.69 -1.30 -20.18
C LEU A 16 13.81 -2.72 -20.76
N LEU A 17 13.32 -3.74 -20.06
CA LEU A 17 13.30 -5.11 -20.55
C LEU A 17 12.40 -5.24 -21.79
N PHE A 18 11.23 -4.63 -21.75
CA PHE A 18 10.30 -4.60 -22.88
C PHE A 18 10.91 -3.91 -24.11
N LEU A 19 11.59 -2.77 -23.91
CA LEU A 19 12.26 -2.05 -24.99
C LEU A 19 13.37 -2.89 -25.62
N GLN A 20 14.16 -3.60 -24.82
CA GLN A 20 15.19 -4.52 -25.32
C GLN A 20 14.58 -5.65 -26.15
N LEU A 21 13.48 -6.23 -25.68
CA LEU A 21 12.77 -7.30 -26.39
C LEU A 21 12.17 -6.82 -27.71
N ALA A 22 11.61 -5.61 -27.74
CA ALA A 22 11.05 -5.00 -28.95
C ALA A 22 12.13 -4.67 -30.00
N VAL A 23 13.31 -4.21 -29.57
CA VAL A 23 14.45 -3.96 -30.46
C VAL A 23 15.01 -5.28 -31.02
N LEU A 24 15.04 -6.34 -30.20
CA LEU A 24 15.54 -7.66 -30.60
C LEU A 24 14.62 -8.36 -31.62
N ASP A 25 13.31 -8.10 -31.56
CA ASP A 25 12.29 -8.83 -32.32
C ASP A 25 11.70 -8.02 -33.50
N ALA A 26 12.40 -6.99 -33.96
CA ALA A 26 11.95 -6.05 -35.00
C ALA A 26 11.64 -6.67 -36.39
N GLY A 27 11.72 -8.00 -36.54
CA GLY A 27 11.54 -8.72 -37.80
C GLY A 27 10.34 -9.67 -37.87
N SER A 28 9.60 -9.93 -36.78
CA SER A 28 8.55 -10.96 -36.78
C SER A 28 7.14 -10.40 -36.53
N LEU A 29 6.23 -10.58 -37.51
CA LEU A 29 4.82 -10.14 -37.40
C LEU A 29 4.11 -10.79 -36.21
N SER A 30 4.43 -12.04 -35.90
CA SER A 30 3.87 -12.77 -34.74
C SER A 30 4.26 -12.11 -33.42
N ALA A 31 5.51 -11.65 -33.29
CA ALA A 31 5.92 -10.92 -32.10
C ALA A 31 5.25 -9.56 -31.99
N THR A 32 5.07 -8.83 -33.10
CA THR A 32 4.34 -7.55 -33.06
C THR A 32 2.90 -7.72 -32.54
N VAL A 33 2.22 -8.81 -32.93
CA VAL A 33 0.87 -9.13 -32.44
C VAL A 33 0.90 -9.53 -30.96
N ALA A 34 1.85 -10.37 -30.54
CA ALA A 34 2.01 -10.76 -29.15
C ALA A 34 2.33 -9.55 -28.24
N LEU A 35 3.16 -8.63 -28.74
CA LEU A 35 3.53 -7.39 -28.07
C LEU A 35 2.33 -6.45 -27.96
N ALA A 36 1.55 -6.29 -29.04
CA ALA A 36 0.33 -5.50 -29.04
C ALA A 36 -0.73 -6.08 -28.08
N ALA A 37 -0.90 -7.40 -28.05
CA ALA A 37 -1.81 -8.07 -27.12
C ALA A 37 -1.38 -7.86 -25.66
N THR A 38 -0.08 -7.94 -25.37
CA THR A 38 0.47 -7.71 -24.04
C THR A 38 0.32 -6.24 -23.60
N ALA A 39 0.57 -5.29 -24.51
CA ALA A 39 0.36 -3.87 -24.26
C ALA A 39 -1.11 -3.54 -24.01
N ALA A 40 -2.03 -4.13 -24.79
CA ALA A 40 -3.46 -3.99 -24.61
C ALA A 40 -3.91 -4.53 -23.24
N ALA A 41 -3.51 -5.76 -22.90
CA ALA A 41 -3.81 -6.36 -21.60
C ALA A 41 -3.23 -5.53 -20.44
N GLY A 42 -1.97 -5.09 -20.56
CA GLY A 42 -1.31 -4.23 -19.58
C GLY A 42 -2.04 -2.91 -19.37
N SER A 43 -2.49 -2.26 -20.44
CA SER A 43 -3.26 -1.01 -20.36
C SER A 43 -4.62 -1.22 -19.68
N ALA A 44 -5.31 -2.32 -19.98
CA ALA A 44 -6.58 -2.66 -19.33
C ALA A 44 -6.39 -2.90 -17.83
N PHE A 45 -5.35 -3.64 -17.42
CA PHE A 45 -5.01 -3.83 -16.01
C PHE A 45 -4.62 -2.51 -15.32
N ALA A 46 -3.87 -1.64 -15.99
CA ALA A 46 -3.52 -0.33 -15.46
C ALA A 46 -4.77 0.54 -15.21
N LEU A 47 -5.70 0.57 -16.16
CA LEU A 47 -6.97 1.29 -16.01
C LEU A 47 -7.83 0.70 -14.89
N CYS A 48 -7.97 -0.63 -14.80
CA CYS A 48 -8.70 -1.29 -13.73
C CYS A 48 -8.07 -1.01 -12.36
N SER A 49 -6.75 -1.07 -12.24
CA SER A 49 -6.06 -0.78 -10.97
C SER A 49 -6.20 0.69 -10.57
N LEU A 50 -6.13 1.63 -11.52
CA LEU A 50 -6.35 3.04 -11.26
C LEU A 50 -7.80 3.32 -10.83
N ALA A 51 -8.77 2.70 -11.51
CA ALA A 51 -10.18 2.81 -11.15
C ALA A 51 -10.41 2.26 -9.74
N ALA A 52 -9.88 1.07 -9.43
CA ALA A 52 -9.96 0.47 -8.10
C ALA A 52 -9.31 1.35 -7.02
N ALA A 53 -8.15 1.95 -7.32
CA ALA A 53 -7.46 2.85 -6.41
C ALA A 53 -8.24 4.15 -6.16
N ARG A 54 -8.90 4.70 -7.18
CA ARG A 54 -9.77 5.89 -7.03
C ARG A 54 -11.06 5.60 -6.28
N CYS A 55 -11.59 4.39 -6.43
CA CYS A 55 -12.76 3.93 -5.67
C CYS A 55 -12.43 3.56 -4.23
N ALA A 56 -11.15 3.41 -3.87
CA ALA A 56 -10.74 3.14 -2.50
C ALA A 56 -11.11 4.34 -1.61
N PRO A 57 -11.94 4.16 -0.57
CA PRO A 57 -12.34 5.26 0.30
C PRO A 57 -11.12 5.90 0.95
N ALA A 58 -11.01 7.22 0.91
CA ALA A 58 -9.99 7.95 1.66
C ALA A 58 -10.30 7.82 3.16
N VAL A 59 -9.63 6.88 3.81
CA VAL A 59 -9.85 6.58 5.23
C VAL A 59 -8.85 7.36 6.09
N PRO A 60 -9.30 8.22 7.03
CA PRO A 60 -8.38 8.87 7.94
C PRO A 60 -7.66 7.80 8.78
N PRO A 61 -6.36 7.97 9.08
CA PRO A 61 -5.56 6.96 9.78
C PRO A 61 -6.13 6.60 11.16
N THR A 62 -6.90 7.51 11.75
CA THR A 62 -7.62 7.32 13.01
C THR A 62 -8.80 6.35 12.87
N ARG A 63 -9.40 6.19 11.68
CA ARG A 63 -10.54 5.28 11.47
C ARG A 63 -10.17 3.82 11.69
N VAL A 64 -8.92 3.44 11.43
CA VAL A 64 -8.44 2.08 11.72
C VAL A 64 -8.44 1.85 13.23
N ARG A 65 -7.93 2.82 14.00
CA ARG A 65 -7.93 2.76 15.47
C ARG A 65 -9.36 2.76 16.02
N THR A 66 -10.25 3.62 15.50
CA THR A 66 -11.64 3.65 15.96
C THR A 66 -12.38 2.38 15.58
N ALA A 67 -12.21 1.86 14.36
CA ALA A 67 -12.83 0.60 13.95
C ALA A 67 -12.35 -0.60 14.78
N ILE A 68 -11.06 -0.65 15.13
CA ILE A 68 -10.52 -1.68 16.04
C ILE A 68 -11.14 -1.53 17.43
N ARG A 69 -11.20 -0.30 17.96
CA ARG A 69 -11.84 -0.01 19.26
C ARG A 69 -13.33 -0.37 19.27
N ASP A 70 -14.05 -0.05 18.21
CA ASP A 70 -15.47 -0.36 18.02
C ASP A 70 -15.71 -1.86 17.91
N ARG A 71 -14.80 -2.59 17.27
CA ARG A 71 -14.85 -4.05 17.19
C ARG A 71 -14.56 -4.67 18.56
N ALA A 72 -13.57 -4.14 19.29
CA ALA A 72 -13.24 -4.58 20.64
C ALA A 72 -14.40 -4.36 21.63
N ARG A 73 -15.13 -3.24 21.53
CA ARG A 73 -16.33 -2.99 22.34
C ARG A 73 -17.48 -3.96 22.03
N ARG A 74 -17.61 -4.39 20.77
CA ARG A 74 -18.70 -5.27 20.31
C ARG A 74 -18.45 -6.76 20.54
N THR A 75 -17.20 -7.19 20.73
CA THR A 75 -16.87 -8.58 21.03
C THR A 75 -16.39 -8.73 22.46
N ALA A 76 -17.12 -9.53 23.26
CA ALA A 76 -16.72 -9.88 24.62
C ALA A 76 -15.44 -10.75 24.60
N PHE A 77 -14.29 -10.10 24.83
CA PHE A 77 -13.01 -10.63 25.34
C PHE A 77 -11.94 -11.24 24.41
N LEU A 78 -10.73 -10.68 24.51
CA LEU A 78 -9.44 -11.25 24.97
C LEU A 78 -8.47 -10.06 25.08
N ALA A 79 -7.73 -9.92 26.18
CA ALA A 79 -6.92 -8.74 26.52
C ALA A 79 -5.85 -8.33 25.46
N GLN A 80 -5.64 -9.16 24.43
CA GLN A 80 -4.71 -8.92 23.33
C GLN A 80 -5.29 -8.13 22.13
N ARG A 81 -6.56 -7.72 22.15
CA ARG A 81 -7.20 -7.04 21.00
C ARG A 81 -7.42 -5.54 21.12
N ASP A 82 -7.36 -4.98 22.33
CA ASP A 82 -7.41 -3.53 22.49
C ASP A 82 -5.98 -2.97 22.35
N PRO A 83 -5.67 -2.23 21.28
CA PRO A 83 -4.33 -1.66 21.09
C PRO A 83 -3.95 -0.68 22.20
N ASP A 84 -4.93 -0.13 22.91
CA ASP A 84 -4.74 0.76 24.05
C ASP A 84 -4.90 0.04 25.39
N ALA A 85 -5.08 -1.29 25.40
CA ALA A 85 -5.11 -2.05 26.64
C ALA A 85 -3.82 -1.81 27.41
N ARG A 86 -3.98 -1.59 28.71
CA ARG A 86 -2.85 -1.38 29.61
C ARG A 86 -1.98 -2.64 29.61
N GLY A 87 -0.88 -2.60 28.86
CA GLY A 87 0.16 -3.62 28.90
C GLY A 87 0.76 -3.72 30.30
N ARG A 88 1.62 -4.72 30.54
CA ARG A 88 2.37 -4.77 31.80
C ARG A 88 3.20 -3.50 31.94
N THR A 89 3.06 -2.84 33.09
CA THR A 89 3.88 -1.67 33.45
C THR A 89 5.33 -2.12 33.44
N ARG A 90 6.09 -1.75 32.40
CA ARG A 90 7.54 -1.81 32.47
C ARG A 90 7.98 -0.57 33.25
N PRO A 91 8.90 -0.69 34.23
CA PRO A 91 9.56 0.46 34.80
C PRO A 91 10.05 1.34 33.65
N ARG A 92 9.53 2.56 33.54
CA ARG A 92 10.06 3.51 32.56
C ARG A 92 11.44 3.87 33.06
N ALA A 93 12.49 3.57 32.29
CA ALA A 93 13.74 4.26 32.50
C ALA A 93 13.42 5.77 32.51
N PRO A 94 13.99 6.56 33.43
CA PRO A 94 13.70 7.99 33.50
C PRO A 94 13.91 8.61 32.12
N GLY A 95 12.81 9.08 31.53
CA GLY A 95 12.78 9.66 30.19
C GLY A 95 12.60 11.17 30.28
N HIS A 96 13.23 11.90 29.37
CA HIS A 96 13.11 13.35 29.31
C HIS A 96 11.65 13.79 29.13
N ALA A 97 11.25 14.80 29.90
CA ALA A 97 9.93 15.42 29.81
C ALA A 97 9.74 16.01 28.40
N LEU A 98 8.71 15.53 27.69
CA LEU A 98 8.25 16.16 26.47
C LEU A 98 7.36 17.37 26.83
N PRO A 99 7.48 18.51 26.13
CA PRO A 99 6.65 19.68 26.38
C PRO A 99 5.17 19.33 26.14
N ALA A 100 4.33 19.65 27.12
CA ALA A 100 2.89 19.46 27.02
C ALA A 100 2.30 20.45 26.00
N THR A 101 1.50 19.95 25.06
CA THR A 101 0.66 20.82 24.22
C THR A 101 -0.37 21.50 25.13
N THR A 102 -0.24 22.80 25.32
CA THR A 102 -1.28 23.63 25.95
C THR A 102 -2.42 23.84 24.96
N ALA A 103 -3.64 23.78 25.48
CA ALA A 103 -4.90 24.00 24.75
C ALA A 103 -5.07 25.45 24.29
#